data_AF-A0A661FZK5-F1
#
_entry.id   AF-A0A661FZK5-F1
#
_cell.length_a   1.000
_cell.length_b   1.000
_cell.length_c   1.000
_cell.angle_alpha   90.00
_cell.angle_beta   90.00
_cell.angle_gamma   90.00
#
_symmetry.space_group_name_H-M   'P 1'
#
loop_
_entity.id
_entity.type
_entity.pdbx_description
1 polymer ?
#
loop_
_entity_poly.entity_id
_entity_poly.type
_entity_poly.pdbx_seq_one_letter_code
_entity_poly.pdbx_strand_id
1 'polypeptide(L)' 'MPEYTPADNEFMARALRLARRGLYTAHPNPRVGCVLVRNDSVIGEGWHRKTGTAHAEVN' A
#
# COMPACT_ATOMS: atom_id res chain seq x y z
N MET A 1 14.88 7.58 16.61
CA MET A 1 13.92 7.13 15.58
C MET A 1 14.37 7.77 14.27
N PRO A 2 14.34 7.07 13.12
CA PRO A 2 14.64 7.72 11.85
C PRO A 2 13.65 8.87 11.65
N GLU A 3 14.14 10.03 11.22
CA GLU A 3 13.27 11.13 10.81
C GLU A 3 12.62 10.76 9.47
N TYR A 4 11.30 10.64 9.48
CA TYR A 4 10.52 10.51 8.26
C TYR A 4 10.40 11.87 7.60
N THR A 5 10.62 11.91 6.29
CA THR A 5 10.48 13.11 5.48
C THR A 5 8.99 13.42 5.22
N PRO A 6 8.64 14.65 4.81
CA PRO A 6 7.30 14.95 4.30
C PRO A 6 6.87 14.02 3.16
N ALA A 7 7.81 13.63 2.28
CA ALA A 7 7.56 12.69 1.20
C ALA A 7 7.16 11.30 1.71
N ASP A 8 7.78 10.80 2.78
CA ASP A 8 7.40 9.51 3.40
C ASP A 8 5.94 9.51 3.85
N ASN A 9 5.47 10.62 4.44
CA ASN A 9 4.08 10.76 4.86
C ASN A 9 3.12 10.78 3.65
N GLU A 10 3.50 11.43 2.55
CA GLU A 10 2.71 11.47 1.31
C GLU A 10 2.59 10.08 0.66
N PHE A 11 3.70 9.34 0.58
CA PHE A 11 3.70 7.98 0.05
C PHE A 11 2.93 7.01 0.96
N MET A 12 3.06 7.15 2.28
CA MET A 12 2.27 6.37 3.23
C MET A 12 0.77 6.68 3.11
N ALA A 13 0.38 7.95 2.96
CA ALA A 13 -1.00 8.33 2.70
C ALA A 13 -1.53 7.73 1.38
N ARG A 14 -0.67 7.58 0.36
CA ARG A 14 -0.99 6.88 -0.89
C ARG A 14 -1.19 5.37 -0.66
N ALA A 15 -0.30 4.71 0.09
CA ALA A 15 -0.46 3.30 0.47
C ALA A 15 -1.76 3.03 1.24
N LEU A 16 -2.13 3.91 2.19
CA LEU A 16 -3.41 3.81 2.91
C LEU A 16 -4.62 3.99 1.99
N ARG A 17 -4.53 4.87 0.97
CA ARG A 17 -5.59 5.01 -0.05
C ARG A 17 -5.73 3.74 -0.90
N LEU A 18 -4.63 3.08 -1.24
CA LEU A 18 -4.65 1.77 -1.91
C LEU A 18 -5.30 0.71 -1.03
N ALA A 19 -4.92 0.62 0.24
CA ALA A 19 -5.49 -0.33 1.20
C ALA A 19 -7.02 -0.20 1.33
N ARG A 20 -7.55 1.02 1.28
CA ARG A 20 -9.02 1.27 1.32
C ARG A 20 -9.79 0.56 0.21
N ARG A 21 -9.16 0.24 -0.93
CA ARG A 21 -9.80 -0.49 -2.03
C ARG A 21 -10.18 -1.93 -1.67
N GLY A 22 -9.56 -2.51 -0.64
CA GLY A 22 -9.90 -3.84 -0.11
C GLY A 22 -11.03 -3.83 0.93
N LEU A 23 -11.72 -2.70 1.14
CA LEU A 23 -12.68 -2.51 2.25
C LEU A 23 -13.73 -3.61 2.37
N TYR A 24 -14.27 -4.09 1.25
CA TYR A 24 -15.37 -5.05 1.23
C TYR A 24 -14.98 -6.45 0.78
N THR A 25 -13.70 -6.68 0.51
CA THR A 25 -13.22 -7.89 -0.16
C THR A 25 -12.05 -8.58 0.54
N ALA A 26 -11.30 -7.85 1.39
CA ALA A 26 -10.12 -8.40 2.05
C ALA A 26 -10.44 -9.36 3.20
N HIS A 27 -11.60 -9.23 3.85
CA HIS A 27 -11.95 -10.04 5.03
C HIS A 27 -11.90 -11.56 4.73
N PRO A 28 -11.24 -12.39 5.57
CA PRO A 28 -10.72 -12.08 6.93
C PRO A 28 -9.33 -11.45 6.97
N ASN A 29 -8.64 -11.32 5.85
CA ASN A 29 -7.31 -10.71 5.80
C ASN A 29 -7.37 -9.19 6.03
N PRO A 30 -6.25 -8.59 6.51
CA PRO A 30 -6.17 -7.15 6.64
C PRO A 30 -6.20 -6.46 5.27
N ARG A 31 -6.62 -5.20 5.30
CA ARG A 31 -6.50 -4.29 4.16
C ARG A 31 -5.07 -3.79 4.12
N VAL A 32 -4.35 -4.13 3.05
CA VAL A 32 -2.94 -3.75 2.88
C VAL A 32 -2.80 -3.01 1.55
N GLY A 33 -2.02 -1.94 1.55
CA GLY A 33 -1.60 -1.21 0.36
C GLY A 33 -0.07 -1.03 0.41
N CYS A 34 0.57 -1.06 -0.74
CA CYS A 34 2.02 -0.96 -0.88
C CYS A 34 2.36 0.01 -2.01
N VAL A 35 3.42 0.79 -1.81
CA VAL A 35 3.99 1.71 -2.79
C VAL A 35 5.51 1.50 -2.78
N LEU A 36 6.09 1.28 -3.95
CA LEU A 36 7.54 1.22 -4.15
C LEU A 36 8.00 2.53 -4.79
N VAL A 37 8.97 3.19 -4.16
CA VAL A 37 9.49 4.48 -4.60
C VAL A 37 10.98 4.34 -4.89
N ARG A 38 11.42 4.95 -6.00
CA ARG A 38 12.83 5.09 -6.35
C ARG A 38 13.06 6.48 -6.93
N ASN A 39 14.02 7.22 -6.40
CA ASN A 39 14.34 8.60 -6.82
C ASN A 39 13.07 9.47 -6.89
N ASP A 40 12.34 9.52 -5.77
CA ASP A 40 11.09 10.28 -5.59
C ASP A 40 9.94 9.92 -6.56
N SER A 41 10.10 8.83 -7.32
CA SER A 41 9.13 8.36 -8.30
C SER A 41 8.53 7.03 -7.86
N VAL A 42 7.20 6.93 -7.95
CA VAL A 42 6.50 5.66 -7.70
C VAL A 42 6.72 4.72 -8.88
N ILE A 43 7.35 3.58 -8.61
CA ILE A 43 7.67 2.54 -9.62
C ILE A 43 6.80 1.29 -9.51
N GLY A 44 6.02 1.15 -8.43
CA GLY A 44 5.12 0.02 -8.23
C GLY A 44 4.09 0.32 -7.15
N GLU A 45 2.88 -0.21 -7.33
CA GLU A 45 1.76 -0.01 -6.40
C GLU A 45 0.84 -1.22 -6.37
N GLY A 46 0.42 -1.59 -5.16
CA GLY A 46 -0.46 -2.73 -4.99
C GLY A 46 -1.39 -2.58 -3.80
N TRP A 47 -2.48 -3.34 -3.81
CA TRP A 47 -3.33 -3.55 -2.64
C TRP A 47 -3.82 -4.98 -2.61
N HIS A 48 -4.06 -5.51 -1.41
CA HIS A 48 -4.65 -6.83 -1.28
C HIS A 48 -6.12 -6.79 -1.72
N ARG A 49 -6.41 -7.44 -2.85
CA ARG A 49 -7.72 -7.36 -3.50
C ARG A 49 -8.76 -8.22 -2.80
N LYS A 50 -8.44 -9.46 -2.47
CA LYS A 50 -9.37 -10.41 -1.84
C LYS A 50 -8.60 -11.51 -1.12
N THR A 51 -9.19 -12.09 -0.07
CA THR A 51 -8.64 -13.29 0.56
C THR A 51 -8.33 -14.39 -0.46
N GLY A 52 -7.14 -14.98 -0.33
CA GLY A 52 -6.65 -16.02 -1.23
C GLY A 52 -5.96 -15.50 -2.50
N THR A 53 -5.96 -14.18 -2.75
CA THR A 53 -5.16 -13.58 -3.83
C THR A 53 -3.82 -13.05 -3.32
N ALA A 54 -2.94 -12.64 -4.22
CA ALA A 54 -1.66 -12.03 -3.89
C ALA A 54 -1.79 -10.88 -2.87
N HIS A 55 -0.78 -10.74 -2.02
CA HIS A 55 -0.65 -9.61 -1.10
C HIS A 55 -0.29 -8.31 -1.83
N ALA A 56 -0.42 -7.18 -1.14
CA ALA A 56 -0.20 -5.86 -1.73
C ALA A 56 1.21 -5.71 -2.32
N GLU A 57 2.24 -6.23 -1.64
CA GLU A 57 3.65 -6.15 -2.03
C GLU A 57 4.03 -6.94 -3.29
N VAL A 58 3.16 -7.85 -3.75
CA VAL A 58 3.40 -8.72 -4.92
C VAL A 58 2.78 -8.16 -6.21
N ASN A 59 1.77 -7.30 -6.11
CA ASN A 59 0.96 -6.84 -7.25
C ASN A 59 1.67 -5.82 -8.16
#